data_AF-A0A4Y7NMT2-F1
#
_entry.id   AF-A0A4Y7NMT2-F1
#
_cell.length_a   1.000
_cell.length_b   1.000
_cell.length_c   1.000
_cell.angle_alpha   90.00
_cell.angle_beta   90.00
_cell.angle_gamma   90.00
#
_symmetry.space_group_name_H-M   'P 1'
#
loop_
_entity.id
_entity.type
_entity.pdbx_description
1 polymer ?
#
loop_
_entity_poly.entity_id
_entity_poly.type
_entity_poly.pdbx_seq_one_letter_code
_entity_poly.pdbx_strand_id
1 'polypeptide(L)'
;MISTFLKVFLLVLVFLNVVTGRAGQYVTCGSAIKLQNMAYKIRLHSHDVKYGSGSGQQSVTGTDATDDVNSHWAVLGPLNQTCKRGEPVECGSTVRFQHVTTRKFLHSHLFSSPLSGSQEVSAFGENGVGDTGDHWRVVCDGDFWERGDSVTLKHLDTNAFLASSGHAYGRPINGQLEIVGLTKLDSSCQWQTAEGFFIHTSNFNPKQNQNKPEHNEL
;
A
#
# COMPACT_ATOMS: atom_id res chain seq x y z
N MET A 1 -21.20 2.06 -51.76
CA MET A 1 -21.92 1.38 -50.66
C MET A 1 -21.00 0.61 -49.70
N ILE A 2 -19.99 -0.13 -50.19
CA ILE A 2 -19.06 -0.90 -49.34
C ILE A 2 -18.15 0.00 -48.46
N SER A 3 -17.71 1.15 -48.99
CA SER A 3 -16.83 2.10 -48.28
C SER A 3 -17.50 2.77 -47.06
N THR A 4 -18.81 3.04 -47.14
CA THR A 4 -19.58 3.59 -46.02
C THR A 4 -19.82 2.55 -44.94
N PHE A 5 -20.09 1.29 -45.30
CA PHE A 5 -20.21 0.19 -44.35
C PHE A 5 -18.92 -0.07 -43.56
N LEU A 6 -17.76 -0.04 -44.24
CA LEU A 6 -16.46 -0.25 -43.60
C LEU A 6 -16.13 0.86 -42.59
N LYS A 7 -16.49 2.12 -42.90
CA LYS A 7 -16.29 3.26 -42.00
C LYS A 7 -17.20 3.21 -40.78
N VAL A 8 -18.47 2.81 -40.95
CA VAL A 8 -19.40 2.62 -39.83
C VAL A 8 -18.95 1.48 -38.93
N PHE A 9 -18.46 0.38 -39.51
CA PHE A 9 -17.90 -0.74 -38.76
C PHE A 9 -16.64 -0.35 -37.97
N LEU A 10 -15.74 0.44 -38.57
CA LEU A 10 -14.57 0.97 -37.88
C LEU A 10 -14.94 1.93 -36.73
N LEU A 11 -15.99 2.73 -36.90
CA LEU A 11 -16.50 3.64 -35.86
C LEU A 11 -17.11 2.85 -34.69
N VAL A 12 -17.86 1.77 -34.97
CA VAL A 12 -18.45 0.89 -33.95
C VAL A 12 -17.38 0.13 -33.16
N LEU A 13 -16.27 -0.27 -33.80
CA LEU A 13 -15.12 -0.86 -33.13
C LEU A 13 -14.41 0.10 -32.16
N VAL A 14 -14.44 1.42 -32.41
CA VAL A 14 -13.89 2.44 -31.50
C VAL A 14 -14.83 2.66 -30.29
N PHE A 15 -16.11 2.34 -30.41
CA PHE A 15 -17.10 2.37 -29.32
C PHE A 15 -17.22 1.06 -28.53
N LEU A 16 -16.41 0.04 -28.84
CA LEU A 16 -16.16 -1.03 -27.89
C LEU A 16 -15.35 -0.43 -26.73
N ASN A 17 -16.08 0.15 -25.78
CA ASN A 17 -15.61 0.38 -24.43
C ASN A 17 -14.92 -0.92 -24.01
N VAL A 18 -13.59 -0.88 -23.92
CA VAL A 18 -12.85 -1.89 -23.17
C VAL A 18 -13.30 -1.71 -21.74
N VAL A 19 -14.40 -2.36 -21.37
CA VAL A 19 -14.75 -2.62 -19.98
C VAL A 19 -13.68 -3.60 -19.54
N THR A 20 -12.53 -3.05 -19.15
CA THR A 20 -11.57 -3.80 -18.37
C THR A 20 -12.33 -4.25 -17.13
N GLY A 21 -12.54 -5.56 -17.01
CA GLY A 21 -13.12 -6.13 -15.81
C GLY A 21 -12.19 -5.80 -14.65
N ARG A 22 -12.46 -4.71 -13.92
CA ARG A 22 -11.75 -4.36 -12.68
C ARG A 22 -12.20 -5.31 -11.57
N ALA A 23 -11.92 -6.60 -11.72
CA ALA A 23 -12.14 -7.58 -10.66
C ALA A 23 -11.06 -7.37 -9.59
N GLY A 24 -11.44 -6.78 -8.45
CA GLY A 24 -10.53 -6.50 -7.33
C GLY A 24 -9.98 -5.07 -7.31
N GLN A 25 -10.87 -4.07 -7.30
CA GLN A 25 -10.50 -2.65 -7.35
C GLN A 25 -9.75 -2.15 -6.12
N TYR A 26 -10.14 -2.59 -4.92
CA TYR A 26 -9.75 -1.90 -3.69
C TYR A 26 -8.76 -2.70 -2.85
N VAL A 27 -7.90 -1.99 -2.14
CA VAL A 27 -7.16 -2.56 -1.01
C VAL A 27 -8.18 -2.92 0.06
N THR A 28 -8.08 -4.13 0.61
CA THR A 28 -9.01 -4.61 1.64
C THR A 28 -8.29 -5.01 2.90
N CYS A 29 -8.96 -4.92 4.04
CA CYS A 29 -8.44 -5.42 5.30
C CYS A 29 -8.10 -6.90 5.26
N GLY A 30 -6.99 -7.24 5.92
CA GLY A 30 -6.35 -8.55 5.93
C GLY A 30 -5.45 -8.82 4.71
N SER A 31 -5.45 -7.96 3.68
CA SER A 31 -4.53 -8.11 2.55
C SER A 31 -3.08 -7.91 3.00
N ALA A 32 -2.16 -8.66 2.41
CA ALA A 32 -0.71 -8.45 2.57
C ALA A 32 -0.17 -7.79 1.31
N ILE A 33 0.26 -6.52 1.42
CA ILE A 33 0.64 -5.68 0.29
C ILE A 33 2.10 -5.25 0.37
N LYS A 34 2.72 -4.97 -0.78
CA LYS A 34 3.92 -4.14 -0.86
C LYS A 34 3.51 -2.71 -1.18
N LEU A 35 4.13 -1.75 -0.50
CA LEU A 35 3.97 -0.32 -0.76
C LEU A 35 5.21 0.18 -1.48
N GLN A 36 5.03 0.66 -2.71
CA GLN A 36 6.13 1.23 -3.50
C GLN A 36 6.08 2.75 -3.45
N ASN A 37 7.20 3.37 -3.09
CA ASN A 37 7.38 4.81 -3.17
C ASN A 37 7.43 5.23 -4.65
N MET A 38 6.61 6.20 -5.04
CA MET A 38 6.48 6.59 -6.44
C MET A 38 7.68 7.40 -6.95
N ALA A 39 8.34 8.19 -6.10
CA ALA A 39 9.50 8.99 -6.48
C ALA A 39 10.77 8.14 -6.61
N TYR A 40 11.06 7.31 -5.61
CA TYR A 40 12.32 6.56 -5.51
C TYR A 40 12.24 5.11 -6.01
N LYS A 41 11.04 4.62 -6.36
CA LYS A 41 10.80 3.26 -6.90
C LYS A 41 11.26 2.11 -5.98
N ILE A 42 11.33 2.38 -4.68
CA ILE A 42 11.63 1.42 -3.62
C ILE A 42 10.35 0.89 -2.96
N ARG A 43 10.43 -0.28 -2.34
CA ARG A 43 9.37 -0.88 -1.52
C ARG A 43 9.64 -0.65 -0.05
N LEU A 44 8.60 -0.30 0.70
CA LEU A 44 8.63 -0.23 2.16
C LEU A 44 9.05 -1.58 2.72
N HIS A 45 10.06 -1.59 3.57
CA HIS A 45 10.80 -2.78 3.97
C HIS A 45 11.21 -2.71 5.44
N SER A 46 11.22 -3.84 6.14
CA SER A 46 11.76 -3.93 7.50
C SER A 46 12.41 -5.30 7.72
N HIS A 47 13.25 -5.43 8.73
CA HIS A 47 14.09 -6.60 8.95
C HIS A 47 14.62 -6.60 10.38
N ASP A 48 15.34 -7.64 10.82
CA ASP A 48 15.85 -7.74 12.18
C ASP A 48 17.16 -6.95 12.40
N VAL A 49 17.13 -5.66 12.07
CA VAL A 49 18.16 -4.66 12.42
C VAL A 49 17.45 -3.53 13.13
N LYS A 50 18.10 -2.96 14.14
CA LYS A 50 17.58 -1.85 14.93
C LYS A 50 18.36 -0.58 14.61
N TYR A 51 17.71 0.57 14.79
CA TYR A 51 18.43 1.83 14.77
C TYR A 51 19.45 1.89 15.91
N GLY A 52 20.64 2.41 15.63
CA GLY A 52 21.66 2.70 16.65
C GLY A 52 21.49 4.06 17.31
N SER A 53 20.52 4.85 16.85
CA SER A 53 20.17 6.19 17.33
C SER A 53 18.64 6.29 17.46
N GLY A 54 18.15 7.48 17.82
CA GLY A 54 16.71 7.73 17.93
C GLY A 54 16.09 6.84 19.00
N SER A 55 15.03 6.11 18.65
CA SER A 55 14.32 5.25 19.61
C SER A 55 15.01 3.92 19.90
N GLY A 56 15.97 3.50 19.06
CA GLY A 56 16.56 2.17 19.12
C GLY A 56 15.63 1.03 18.70
N GLN A 57 14.47 1.34 18.11
CA GLN A 57 13.50 0.35 17.61
C GLN A 57 13.97 -0.31 16.29
N GLN A 58 13.22 -1.30 15.81
CA GLN A 58 13.51 -2.00 14.55
C GLN A 58 13.41 -1.03 13.37
N SER A 59 14.39 -1.08 12.46
CA SER A 59 14.47 -0.15 11.33
C SER A 59 13.41 -0.40 10.27
N VAL A 60 12.94 0.68 9.67
CA VAL A 60 12.10 0.67 8.46
C VAL A 60 12.84 1.42 7.37
N THR A 61 12.87 0.82 6.19
CA THR A 61 13.74 1.21 5.08
C THR A 61 13.00 1.07 3.76
N GLY A 62 13.61 1.54 2.69
CA GLY A 62 13.19 1.28 1.33
C GLY A 62 14.20 0.41 0.59
N THR A 63 13.75 -0.65 -0.06
CA THR A 63 14.58 -1.52 -0.92
C THR A 63 14.09 -1.50 -2.36
N ASP A 64 15.00 -1.60 -3.33
CA ASP A 64 14.66 -1.79 -4.74
C ASP A 64 14.33 -3.25 -5.09
N ALA A 65 14.62 -4.20 -4.19
CA ALA A 65 14.29 -5.62 -4.36
C ALA A 65 12.77 -5.83 -4.49
N THR A 66 12.34 -6.36 -5.64
CA THR A 66 10.91 -6.47 -5.97
C THR A 66 10.24 -7.69 -5.35
N ASP A 67 11.00 -8.76 -5.11
CA ASP A 67 10.54 -10.08 -4.67
C ASP A 67 10.79 -10.37 -3.18
N ASP A 68 11.41 -9.45 -2.44
CA ASP A 68 11.71 -9.65 -1.02
C ASP A 68 10.43 -9.83 -0.18
N VAL A 69 10.41 -10.90 0.63
CA VAL A 69 9.33 -11.22 1.56
C VAL A 69 9.18 -10.17 2.66
N ASN A 70 10.28 -9.52 3.05
CA ASN A 70 10.36 -8.48 4.07
C ASN A 70 9.79 -7.12 3.63
N SER A 71 9.21 -7.06 2.44
CA SER A 71 8.43 -5.91 1.96
C SER A 71 6.92 -6.11 2.10
N HIS A 72 6.45 -7.24 2.66
CA HIS A 72 5.01 -7.47 2.85
C HIS A 72 4.50 -6.88 4.16
N TRP A 73 3.41 -6.12 4.04
CA TRP A 73 2.70 -5.48 5.14
C TRP A 73 1.23 -5.89 5.13
N ALA A 74 0.76 -6.47 6.23
CA ALA A 74 -0.65 -6.80 6.42
C ALA A 74 -1.44 -5.55 6.82
N VAL A 75 -2.53 -5.27 6.10
CA VAL A 75 -3.44 -4.15 6.38
C VAL A 75 -4.44 -4.57 7.45
N LEU A 76 -4.41 -3.89 8.59
CA LEU A 76 -5.25 -4.17 9.75
C LEU A 76 -6.04 -2.92 10.17
N GLY A 77 -7.16 -3.14 10.87
CA GLY A 77 -7.93 -2.05 11.46
C GLY A 77 -7.21 -1.37 12.63
N PRO A 78 -7.76 -0.23 13.13
CA PRO A 78 -7.27 0.45 14.32
C PRO A 78 -7.24 -0.44 15.56
N LEU A 79 -6.55 0.01 16.62
CA LEU A 79 -6.58 -0.68 17.91
C LEU A 79 -8.01 -0.81 18.44
N ASN A 80 -8.33 -1.99 18.98
CA ASN A 80 -9.64 -2.31 19.56
C ASN A 80 -10.83 -2.12 18.60
N GLN A 81 -10.59 -2.01 17.28
CA GLN A 81 -11.62 -1.95 16.26
C GLN A 81 -11.47 -3.11 15.31
N THR A 82 -12.60 -3.69 14.90
CA THR A 82 -12.61 -4.80 13.96
C THR A 82 -12.62 -4.24 12.55
N CYS A 83 -11.62 -4.59 11.74
CA CYS A 83 -11.72 -4.46 10.28
C CYS A 83 -11.95 -5.84 9.69
N LYS A 84 -13.08 -6.04 9.01
CA LYS A 84 -13.44 -7.38 8.54
C LYS A 84 -12.55 -7.75 7.36
N ARG A 85 -12.11 -9.00 7.34
CA ARG A 85 -11.32 -9.54 6.23
C ARG A 85 -12.08 -9.36 4.90
N GLY A 86 -11.44 -8.73 3.92
CA GLY A 86 -12.03 -8.46 2.60
C GLY A 86 -12.89 -7.18 2.52
N GLU A 87 -13.05 -6.44 3.62
CA GLU A 87 -13.68 -5.13 3.63
C GLU A 87 -12.77 -4.10 2.95
N PRO A 88 -13.26 -3.34 1.94
CA PRO A 88 -12.49 -2.26 1.30
C PRO A 88 -12.04 -1.20 2.30
N VAL A 89 -10.82 -0.68 2.12
CA VAL A 89 -10.30 0.39 2.95
C VAL A 89 -10.82 1.73 2.42
N GLU A 90 -11.61 2.44 3.22
CA GLU A 90 -12.14 3.77 2.89
C GLU A 90 -11.02 4.82 2.86
N CYS A 91 -11.10 5.76 1.90
CA CYS A 91 -10.25 6.94 1.93
C CYS A 91 -10.58 7.80 3.15
N GLY A 92 -9.54 8.28 3.85
CA GLY A 92 -9.67 9.00 5.12
C GLY A 92 -9.76 8.11 6.36
N SER A 93 -9.93 6.79 6.20
CA SER A 93 -9.96 5.85 7.32
C SER A 93 -8.58 5.64 7.95
N THR A 94 -8.59 5.15 9.18
CA THR A 94 -7.39 4.80 9.93
C THR A 94 -7.11 3.31 9.79
N VAL A 95 -5.86 2.98 9.47
CA VAL A 95 -5.37 1.60 9.39
C VAL A 95 -4.07 1.45 10.17
N ARG A 96 -3.65 0.20 10.35
CA ARG A 96 -2.32 -0.18 10.81
C ARG A 96 -1.68 -1.11 9.79
N PHE A 97 -0.36 -1.01 9.63
CA PHE A 97 0.41 -1.89 8.75
C PHE A 97 1.30 -2.79 9.61
N GLN A 98 1.03 -4.10 9.62
CA GLN A 98 1.89 -5.06 10.32
C GLN A 98 2.91 -5.66 9.35
N HIS A 99 4.19 -5.53 9.64
CA HIS A 99 5.23 -6.23 8.90
C HIS A 99 5.04 -7.74 9.05
N VAL A 100 4.88 -8.46 7.93
CA VAL A 100 4.45 -9.86 7.95
C VAL A 100 5.49 -10.77 8.63
N THR A 101 6.77 -10.56 8.37
CA THR A 101 7.85 -11.42 8.90
C THR A 101 8.06 -11.21 10.40
N THR A 102 8.14 -9.96 10.87
CA THR A 102 8.50 -9.66 12.27
C THR A 102 7.30 -9.42 13.19
N ARG A 103 6.08 -9.34 12.62
CA ARG A 103 4.82 -9.06 13.34
C ARG A 103 4.75 -7.70 14.06
N LYS A 104 5.72 -6.83 13.78
CA LYS A 104 5.77 -5.45 14.28
C LYS A 104 4.93 -4.52 13.41
N PHE A 105 4.47 -3.41 13.96
CA PHE A 105 3.68 -2.41 13.25
C PHE A 105 4.56 -1.28 12.72
N LEU A 106 4.21 -0.75 11.54
CA LEU A 106 4.74 0.51 11.05
C LEU A 106 4.36 1.61 12.04
N HIS A 107 5.37 2.25 12.62
CA HIS A 107 5.22 3.11 13.77
C HIS A 107 5.94 4.44 13.57
N SER A 108 5.46 5.48 14.22
CA SER A 108 6.18 6.75 14.28
C SER A 108 5.89 7.52 15.55
N HIS A 109 6.77 8.47 15.87
CA HIS A 109 6.86 9.15 17.16
C HIS A 109 7.81 10.34 17.07
N LEU A 110 7.99 11.09 18.16
CA LEU A 110 8.82 12.29 18.22
C LEU A 110 10.32 12.00 18.44
N PHE A 111 10.89 11.09 17.65
CA PHE A 111 12.34 10.85 17.57
C PHE A 111 12.89 11.33 16.23
N SER A 112 14.17 11.70 16.22
CA SER A 112 14.89 12.05 14.98
C SER A 112 15.35 10.81 14.24
N SER A 113 15.11 10.79 12.94
CA SER A 113 15.56 9.76 12.01
C SER A 113 17.10 9.73 11.88
N PRO A 114 17.70 8.57 11.58
CA PRO A 114 19.15 8.38 11.74
C PRO A 114 20.04 9.16 10.77
N LEU A 115 19.59 9.46 9.55
CA LEU A 115 20.40 10.08 8.50
C LEU A 115 20.00 11.53 8.24
N SER A 116 18.71 11.80 8.06
CA SER A 116 18.23 13.15 7.69
C SER A 116 17.82 14.02 8.88
N GLY A 117 17.64 13.44 10.07
CA GLY A 117 17.13 14.16 11.24
C GLY A 117 15.64 14.54 11.17
N SER A 118 14.93 14.09 10.13
CA SER A 118 13.46 14.14 10.00
C SER A 118 12.78 13.29 11.09
N GLN A 119 11.45 13.16 11.09
CA GLN A 119 10.79 12.29 12.08
C GLN A 119 11.08 10.80 11.81
N GLU A 120 11.44 10.04 12.84
CA GLU A 120 11.75 8.61 12.74
C GLU A 120 10.49 7.78 12.41
N VAL A 121 10.62 6.86 11.47
CA VAL A 121 9.66 5.78 11.21
C VAL A 121 10.33 4.45 11.53
N SER A 122 9.67 3.62 12.30
CA SER A 122 10.20 2.37 12.86
C SER A 122 9.19 1.23 12.74
N ALA A 123 9.63 0.03 13.10
CA ALA A 123 8.76 -1.11 13.33
C ALA A 123 8.68 -1.40 14.84
N PHE A 124 7.50 -1.26 15.42
CA PHE A 124 7.27 -1.30 16.87
C PHE A 124 6.31 -2.42 17.30
N GLY A 125 6.31 -2.72 18.60
CA GLY A 125 5.43 -3.73 19.20
C GLY A 125 5.95 -5.16 19.08
N GLU A 126 5.19 -6.09 19.63
CA GLU A 126 5.49 -7.52 19.60
C GLU A 126 4.18 -8.32 19.67
N ASN A 127 4.10 -9.43 18.92
CA ASN A 127 2.94 -10.34 18.94
C ASN A 127 1.57 -9.65 18.73
N GLY A 128 1.51 -8.59 17.92
CA GLY A 128 0.28 -7.86 17.64
C GLY A 128 -0.12 -6.82 18.71
N VAL A 129 0.71 -6.62 19.74
CA VAL A 129 0.56 -5.52 20.70
C VAL A 129 1.22 -4.26 20.15
N GLY A 130 0.49 -3.16 20.19
CA GLY A 130 0.88 -1.86 19.65
C GLY A 130 0.11 -0.72 20.34
N ASP A 131 0.35 0.52 19.93
CA ASP A 131 -0.28 1.73 20.51
C ASP A 131 -0.78 2.70 19.40
N THR A 132 -1.11 3.94 19.76
CA THR A 132 -1.65 4.92 18.81
C THR A 132 -0.61 5.38 17.78
N GLY A 133 0.68 5.23 18.06
CA GLY A 133 1.77 5.53 17.12
C GLY A 133 1.83 4.58 15.91
N ASP A 134 0.99 3.53 15.92
CA ASP A 134 0.84 2.62 14.78
C ASP A 134 -0.25 3.08 13.80
N HIS A 135 -0.97 4.17 14.10
CA HIS A 135 -2.16 4.58 13.34
C HIS A 135 -1.80 5.49 12.17
N TRP A 136 -2.17 5.05 10.97
CA TRP A 136 -1.98 5.79 9.73
C TRP A 136 -3.33 6.06 9.07
N ARG A 137 -3.61 7.33 8.79
CA ARG A 137 -4.73 7.73 7.95
C ARG A 137 -4.35 7.52 6.48
N VAL A 138 -5.22 6.81 5.76
CA VAL A 138 -5.13 6.62 4.32
C VAL A 138 -5.64 7.87 3.63
N VAL A 139 -4.81 8.55 2.85
CA VAL A 139 -5.19 9.72 2.06
C VAL A 139 -5.12 9.33 0.59
N CYS A 140 -6.28 9.12 -0.02
CA CYS A 140 -6.46 8.72 -1.40
C CYS A 140 -7.64 9.47 -2.04
N ASP A 141 -7.73 9.39 -3.37
CA ASP A 141 -8.82 9.95 -4.13
C ASP A 141 -10.02 8.97 -4.17
N GLY A 142 -11.23 9.53 -4.21
CA GLY A 142 -12.48 8.74 -4.23
C GLY A 142 -12.92 8.25 -2.85
N ASP A 143 -13.81 7.27 -2.84
CA ASP A 143 -14.43 6.75 -1.61
C ASP A 143 -13.57 5.67 -0.94
N PHE A 144 -12.83 4.88 -1.73
CA PHE A 144 -12.05 3.73 -1.26
C PHE A 144 -10.67 3.71 -1.92
N TRP A 145 -9.69 3.15 -1.22
CA TRP A 145 -8.32 3.03 -1.70
C TRP A 145 -8.21 2.02 -2.84
N GLU A 146 -8.13 2.51 -4.08
CA GLU A 146 -7.91 1.70 -5.28
C GLU A 146 -6.48 1.12 -5.35
N ARG A 147 -6.37 -0.12 -5.82
CA ARG A 147 -5.09 -0.80 -6.03
C ARG A 147 -4.36 -0.16 -7.20
N GLY A 148 -3.05 0.03 -7.05
CA GLY A 148 -2.21 0.69 -8.05
C GLY A 148 -2.31 2.22 -8.07
N ASP A 149 -3.35 2.80 -7.46
CA ASP A 149 -3.51 4.24 -7.37
C ASP A 149 -2.60 4.86 -6.29
N SER A 150 -2.32 6.15 -6.46
CA SER A 150 -1.50 6.92 -5.53
C SER A 150 -2.19 7.07 -4.19
N VAL A 151 -1.41 6.93 -3.12
CA VAL A 151 -1.85 7.10 -1.74
C VAL A 151 -0.78 7.86 -0.97
N THR A 152 -1.21 8.65 0.01
CA THR A 152 -0.36 9.18 1.06
C THR A 152 -0.80 8.58 2.40
N LEU A 153 0.16 8.25 3.26
CA LEU A 153 -0.11 7.74 4.60
C LEU A 153 0.26 8.80 5.63
N LYS A 154 -0.72 9.29 6.39
CA LYS A 154 -0.52 10.33 7.40
C LYS A 154 -0.57 9.72 8.80
N HIS A 155 0.52 9.81 9.53
CA HIS A 155 0.61 9.41 10.92
C HIS A 155 -0.34 10.24 11.78
N LEU A 156 -1.22 9.62 12.57
CA LEU A 156 -2.26 10.35 13.29
C LEU A 156 -1.72 11.20 14.44
N ASP A 157 -0.80 10.66 15.24
CA ASP A 157 -0.37 11.32 16.47
C ASP A 157 0.48 12.58 16.18
N THR A 158 1.29 12.53 15.12
CA THR A 158 2.23 13.64 14.79
C THR A 158 1.87 14.41 13.53
N ASN A 159 0.86 13.99 12.78
CA ASN A 159 0.48 14.53 11.47
C ASN A 159 1.54 14.42 10.36
N ALA A 160 2.64 13.69 10.60
CA ALA A 160 3.68 13.48 9.59
C ALA A 160 3.23 12.53 8.48
N PHE A 161 3.71 12.74 7.26
CA PHE A 161 3.47 11.90 6.10
C PHE A 161 4.61 10.91 5.92
N LEU A 162 4.28 9.63 5.69
CA LEU A 162 5.27 8.59 5.39
C LEU A 162 5.99 8.94 4.08
N ALA A 163 7.31 9.02 4.13
CA ALA A 163 8.14 9.43 3.01
C ALA A 163 9.46 8.67 2.96
N SER A 164 10.14 8.75 1.83
CA SER A 164 11.56 8.40 1.71
C SER A 164 12.38 9.68 1.74
N SER A 165 13.42 9.76 2.57
CA SER A 165 14.29 10.95 2.60
C SER A 165 15.27 11.03 1.43
N GLY A 166 15.41 9.92 0.68
CA GLY A 166 16.39 9.77 -0.40
C GLY A 166 17.83 9.48 0.08
N HIS A 167 18.10 9.51 1.38
CA HIS A 167 19.41 9.12 1.93
C HIS A 167 19.52 7.60 1.97
N ALA A 168 20.68 7.07 1.58
CA ALA A 168 20.96 5.64 1.58
C ALA A 168 21.81 5.24 2.78
N TYR A 169 21.48 4.10 3.40
CA TYR A 169 22.28 3.50 4.45
C TYR A 169 23.56 2.84 3.90
N GLY A 170 24.59 2.82 4.76
CA GLY A 170 25.79 2.02 4.57
C GLY A 170 25.60 0.58 5.11
N ARG A 171 26.70 -0.04 5.55
CA ARG A 171 26.64 -1.36 6.19
C ARG A 171 25.81 -1.31 7.50
N PRO A 172 25.09 -2.38 7.87
CA PRO A 172 24.97 -3.67 7.17
C PRO A 172 23.90 -3.71 6.07
N ILE A 173 23.09 -2.66 5.92
CA ILE A 173 21.93 -2.59 5.00
C ILE A 173 22.22 -1.68 3.79
N ASN A 174 23.34 -1.94 3.13
CA ASN A 174 23.90 -1.06 2.11
C ASN A 174 22.89 -0.78 0.98
N GLY A 175 22.72 0.50 0.64
CA GLY A 175 21.89 0.94 -0.48
C GLY A 175 20.39 1.06 -0.16
N GLN A 176 19.93 0.53 0.98
CA GLN A 176 18.54 0.74 1.40
C GLN A 176 18.32 2.22 1.76
N LEU A 177 17.18 2.77 1.37
CA LEU A 177 16.87 4.19 1.62
C LEU A 177 16.18 4.39 2.97
N GLU A 178 16.44 5.53 3.59
CA GLU A 178 15.81 5.95 4.83
C GLU A 178 14.34 6.34 4.61
N ILE A 179 13.48 5.79 5.47
CA ILE A 179 12.05 6.11 5.54
C ILE A 179 11.81 7.01 6.75
N VAL A 180 11.05 8.08 6.55
CA VAL A 180 10.85 9.16 7.52
C VAL A 180 9.41 9.66 7.53
N GLY A 181 9.07 10.44 8.56
CA GLY A 181 7.88 11.27 8.59
C GLY A 181 8.21 12.73 8.23
N LEU A 182 7.50 13.29 7.25
CA LEU A 182 7.63 14.69 6.83
C LEU A 182 6.38 15.50 7.20
N THR A 183 6.55 16.76 7.62
CA THR A 183 5.42 17.66 7.91
C THR A 183 4.84 18.33 6.67
N LYS A 184 5.65 18.46 5.61
CA LYS A 184 5.25 18.99 4.31
C LYS A 184 5.08 17.84 3.33
N LEU A 185 4.00 17.91 2.55
CA LEU A 185 3.73 16.93 1.51
C LEU A 185 4.50 17.29 0.25
N ASP A 186 5.23 16.32 -0.30
CA ASP A 186 5.90 16.39 -1.59
C ASP A 186 5.81 15.05 -2.33
N SER A 187 6.52 14.90 -3.44
CA SER A 187 6.51 13.66 -4.24
C SER A 187 7.09 12.45 -3.51
N SER A 188 7.93 12.64 -2.49
CA SER A 188 8.49 11.55 -1.69
C SER A 188 7.45 10.92 -0.75
N CYS A 189 6.34 11.61 -0.50
CA CYS A 189 5.22 11.12 0.32
C CYS A 189 4.23 10.25 -0.47
N GLN A 190 4.40 10.11 -1.79
CA GLN A 190 3.46 9.35 -2.63
C GLN A 190 3.87 7.89 -2.73
N TRP A 191 2.93 7.02 -2.42
CA TRP A 191 3.05 5.57 -2.47
C TRP A 191 1.98 4.99 -3.37
N GLN A 192 2.19 3.76 -3.81
CA GLN A 192 1.15 2.96 -4.47
C GLN A 192 1.26 1.52 -3.99
N THR A 193 0.16 0.78 -4.04
CA THR A 193 0.25 -0.67 -3.87
C THR A 193 0.92 -1.31 -5.09
N ALA A 194 1.79 -2.28 -4.84
CA ALA A 194 2.49 -3.03 -5.87
C ALA A 194 2.14 -4.53 -5.77
N GLU A 195 3.14 -5.41 -5.74
CA GLU A 195 2.93 -6.84 -5.55
C GLU A 195 2.21 -7.09 -4.20
N GLY A 196 1.29 -8.06 -4.16
CA GLY A 196 0.59 -8.35 -2.92
C GLY A 196 -0.42 -9.48 -3.05
N PHE A 197 -0.76 -10.07 -1.89
CA PHE A 197 -1.85 -11.00 -1.73
C PHE A 197 -3.08 -10.23 -1.28
N PHE A 198 -3.91 -9.89 -2.26
CA PHE A 198 -5.13 -9.15 -2.01
C PHE A 198 -6.30 -10.08 -1.74
N ILE A 199 -7.03 -9.78 -0.68
CA ILE A 199 -8.24 -10.52 -0.34
C ILE A 199 -9.39 -10.01 -1.20
N HIS A 200 -10.19 -10.92 -1.75
CA HIS A 200 -11.40 -10.54 -2.46
C HIS A 200 -12.48 -10.10 -1.48
N THR A 201 -13.32 -9.17 -1.93
CA THR A 201 -14.51 -8.78 -1.17
C THR A 201 -15.41 -10.01 -0.96
N SER A 202 -16.05 -10.10 0.21
CA SER A 202 -16.84 -11.27 0.62
C SER A 202 -18.01 -11.61 -0.32
N ASN A 203 -18.40 -10.67 -1.19
CA ASN A 203 -19.48 -10.83 -2.18
C ASN A 203 -18.98 -11.31 -3.55
N PHE A 204 -17.70 -11.67 -3.68
CA PHE A 204 -17.13 -12.12 -4.95
C PHE A 204 -17.68 -13.51 -5.35
N ASN A 205 -18.53 -13.56 -6.38
CA ASN A 205 -19.02 -14.80 -6.99
C ASN A 205 -18.34 -15.04 -8.36
N PRO A 206 -17.32 -15.93 -8.45
CA PRO A 206 -16.58 -16.15 -9.70
C PRO A 206 -17.41 -16.75 -10.84
N LYS A 207 -18.60 -17.32 -10.55
CA LYS A 207 -19.46 -17.97 -11.55
C LYS A 207 -20.43 -17.01 -12.25
N GLN A 208 -20.57 -15.79 -11.78
CA GLN A 208 -21.53 -14.82 -12.35
C GLN A 208 -20.99 -14.05 -13.57
N ASN A 209 -19.67 -14.11 -13.81
CA ASN A 209 -18.98 -13.45 -14.93
C ASN A 209 -18.73 -14.37 -16.14
N GLN A 210 -19.26 -15.59 -16.13
CA GLN A 210 -19.23 -16.46 -17.32
C GLN A 210 -20.59 -16.35 -18.01
N ASN A 211 -20.67 -15.50 -19.04
CA ASN A 211 -21.79 -15.52 -19.98
C ASN A 211 -21.95 -16.93 -20.54
N LYS A 212 -23.05 -17.58 -20.19
CA LYS A 212 -23.49 -18.87 -20.72
C LYS A 212 -23.76 -18.69 -22.22
N PRO A 213 -23.12 -19.45 -23.14
CA PRO A 213 -23.58 -19.47 -24.52
C PRO A 213 -24.97 -20.12 -24.56
N GLU A 214 -25.94 -19.42 -25.15
CA GLU A 214 -27.21 -20.00 -25.55
C GLU A 214 -26.92 -21.12 -26.57
N HIS A 215 -27.04 -22.37 -26.11
CA HIS A 215 -27.21 -23.49 -27.02
C HIS A 215 -28.65 -23.42 -27.56
N ASN A 216 -28.80 -22.91 -28.78
CA ASN A 216 -29.98 -23.22 -29.59
C ASN A 216 -29.82 -24.66 -30.08
N GLU A 217 -30.65 -25.54 -29.56
CA GLU A 217 -30.87 -26.87 -30.15
C GLU A 217 -31.67 -26.72 -31.45
N LEU A 218 -31.17 -27.37 -32.50
CA LEU A 218 -31.91 -27.78 -33.69
C LEU A 218 -32.18 -29.29 -33.58
#